data_AF-B1VEH5-F1
#
_entry.id   AF-B1VEH5-F1
#
_cell.length_a   1.000
_cell.length_b   1.000
_cell.length_c   1.000
_cell.angle_alpha   90.00
_cell.angle_beta   90.00
_cell.angle_gamma   90.00
#
_symmetry.space_group_name_H-M   'P 1'
#
loop_
_entity.id
_entity.type
_entity.pdbx_description
1 polymer ?
#
loop_
_entity_poly.entity_id
_entity_poly.type
_entity_poly.pdbx_seq_one_letter_code
_entity_poly.pdbx_strand_id
1 'polypeptide(L)'
;MALAESLQMERYYEDGFVPSSYDAPHSSLHRSITWVAMGSILSSLAFFGMAIYGLAGAAGSDNATGFVIAGLIGAVLLLFGGFAMVHIGRANYREYVKRSGRIH
;
A
#
# COMPACT_ATOMS: atom_id res chain seq x y z
N MET A 1 22.04 2.08 2.72
CA MET A 1 21.97 3.56 2.58
C MET A 1 21.61 4.11 3.95
N ALA A 2 22.36 5.07 4.49
CA ALA A 2 22.01 5.65 5.79
C ALA A 2 20.70 6.45 5.64
N LEU A 3 19.75 6.27 6.56
CA LEU A 3 18.51 7.06 6.58
C LEU A 3 18.83 8.54 6.86
N ALA A 4 17.95 9.42 6.39
CA ALA A 4 18.00 10.84 6.72
C ALA A 4 17.97 11.04 8.25
N GLU A 5 18.70 12.04 8.75
CA GLU A 5 18.79 12.35 10.18
C GLU A 5 17.41 12.64 10.81
N SER A 6 16.49 13.23 10.04
CA SER A 6 15.10 13.47 10.46
C SER A 6 14.32 12.20 10.81
N LEU A 7 14.80 11.03 10.39
CA LEU A 7 14.20 9.72 10.69
C LEU A 7 14.81 9.06 11.93
N GLN A 8 15.80 9.68 12.58
CA GLN A 8 16.49 9.18 13.78
C GLN A 8 16.00 9.88 15.07
N MET A 9 14.71 10.22 15.13
CA MET A 9 14.12 10.96 16.25
C MET A 9 13.98 10.12 17.53
N GLU A 10 14.14 8.80 17.45
CA GLU A 10 14.04 7.93 18.63
C GLU A 10 15.05 8.23 19.74
N ARG A 11 16.17 8.89 19.41
CA ARG A 11 17.17 9.32 20.38
C ARG A 11 16.69 10.46 21.30
N TYR A 12 15.64 11.16 20.89
CA TYR A 12 15.07 12.28 21.66
C TYR A 12 13.80 11.89 22.42
N TYR A 13 13.30 10.66 22.23
CA TYR A 13 12.13 10.20 22.96
C TYR A 13 12.49 9.77 24.38
N GLU A 14 11.75 10.28 25.35
CA GLU A 14 11.82 9.81 26.73
C GLU A 14 11.50 8.31 26.81
N ASP A 15 11.97 7.68 27.87
CA ASP A 15 11.70 6.27 28.11
C ASP A 15 10.21 6.05 28.42
N GLY A 16 9.60 5.13 27.68
CA GLY A 16 8.15 4.89 27.74
C GLY A 16 7.31 5.82 26.85
N PHE A 17 7.90 6.84 26.22
CA PHE A 17 7.19 7.65 25.25
C PHE A 17 6.95 6.87 23.95
N VAL A 18 5.68 6.80 23.55
CA VAL A 18 5.23 6.19 22.30
C VAL A 18 4.68 7.31 21.41
N PRO A 19 5.36 7.66 20.31
CA PRO A 19 4.88 8.71 19.41
C PRO A 19 3.59 8.26 18.71
N SER A 20 2.68 9.19 18.47
CA SER A 20 1.51 8.92 17.64
C SER A 20 1.96 8.60 16.20
N SER A 21 1.20 7.75 15.48
CA SER A 21 1.54 7.44 14.08
C SER A 21 1.41 8.65 13.15
N TYR A 22 0.75 9.71 13.59
CA TYR A 22 0.65 10.97 12.85
C TYR A 22 1.88 11.86 13.07
N ASP A 23 2.44 11.89 14.27
CA ASP A 23 3.58 12.76 14.58
C ASP A 23 4.94 12.06 14.35
N ALA A 24 4.94 10.73 14.27
CA ALA A 24 6.15 9.94 14.04
C ALA A 24 6.75 10.16 12.64
N PRO A 25 7.98 10.71 12.50
CA PRO A 25 8.59 10.97 11.20
C PRO A 25 8.89 9.72 10.38
N HIS A 26 9.09 8.59 11.04
CA HIS A 26 9.31 7.28 10.43
C HIS A 26 7.99 6.57 10.03
N SER A 27 6.84 7.21 10.29
CA SER A 27 5.52 6.70 9.93
C SER A 27 5.37 6.57 8.42
N SER A 28 4.77 5.46 7.99
CA SER A 28 4.38 5.28 6.60
C SER A 28 3.33 6.29 6.15
N LEU A 29 2.60 6.93 7.06
CA LEU A 29 1.58 7.93 6.73
C LEU A 29 2.15 9.15 5.97
N HIS A 30 3.41 9.51 6.23
CA HIS A 30 4.07 10.66 5.60
C HIS A 30 4.70 10.35 4.24
N ARG A 31 4.60 9.11 3.77
CA ARG A 31 5.21 8.69 2.50
C ARG A 31 4.15 8.67 1.40
N SER A 32 4.26 9.53 0.39
CA SER A 32 3.30 9.56 -0.73
C SER A 32 3.09 8.19 -1.39
N ILE A 33 4.13 7.33 -1.41
CA ILE A 33 4.03 5.97 -1.96
C ILE A 33 3.00 5.10 -1.23
N THR A 34 2.75 5.30 0.05
CA THR A 34 1.77 4.50 0.82
C THR A 34 0.35 4.92 0.48
N TRP A 35 0.12 6.20 0.24
CA TRP A 35 -1.15 6.73 -0.28
C TRP A 35 -1.42 6.25 -1.69
N VAL A 36 -0.42 6.30 -2.57
CA VAL A 36 -0.53 5.73 -3.93
C VAL A 36 -0.86 4.24 -3.84
N ALA A 37 -0.19 3.50 -2.96
CA ALA A 37 -0.45 2.08 -2.75
C ALA A 37 -1.90 1.81 -2.31
N MET A 38 -2.42 2.57 -1.34
CA MET A 38 -3.82 2.48 -0.90
C MET A 38 -4.78 2.79 -2.05
N GLY A 39 -4.50 3.85 -2.84
CA GLY A 39 -5.27 4.20 -4.02
C GLY A 39 -5.27 3.10 -5.09
N SER A 40 -4.13 2.42 -5.30
CA SER A 40 -4.02 1.28 -6.21
C SER A 40 -4.85 0.10 -5.74
N ILE A 41 -4.78 -0.24 -4.44
CA ILE A 41 -5.58 -1.33 -3.85
C ILE A 41 -7.08 -1.03 -4.01
N LEU A 42 -7.53 0.19 -3.72
CA LEU A 42 -8.93 0.58 -3.90
C LEU A 42 -9.35 0.54 -5.38
N SER A 43 -8.49 1.02 -6.29
CA SER A 43 -8.76 1.00 -7.73
C SER A 43 -8.90 -0.41 -8.29
N SER A 44 -8.24 -1.41 -7.69
CA SER A 44 -8.37 -2.82 -8.12
C SER A 44 -9.82 -3.32 -8.08
N LEU A 45 -10.65 -2.78 -7.17
CA LEU A 45 -12.06 -3.16 -7.04
C LEU A 45 -12.87 -2.83 -8.30
N ALA A 46 -12.59 -1.71 -8.97
CA ALA A 46 -13.26 -1.35 -10.22
C ALA A 46 -13.00 -2.38 -11.32
N PHE A 47 -11.78 -2.94 -11.38
CA PHE A 47 -11.40 -3.98 -12.34
C PHE A 47 -11.99 -5.35 -12.00
N PHE A 48 -12.15 -5.68 -10.71
CA PHE A 48 -12.96 -6.83 -10.32
C PHE A 48 -14.42 -6.67 -10.78
N GLY A 49 -14.99 -5.47 -10.65
CA GLY A 49 -16.32 -5.16 -11.19
C GLY A 49 -16.42 -5.36 -12.71
N MET A 50 -15.40 -4.92 -13.46
CA MET A 50 -15.30 -5.16 -14.90
C MET A 50 -15.27 -6.65 -15.24
N ALA A 51 -14.52 -7.45 -14.48
CA ALA A 51 -14.46 -8.89 -14.69
C ALA A 51 -15.82 -9.57 -14.41
N ILE A 52 -16.49 -9.19 -13.31
CA ILE A 52 -17.83 -9.68 -12.97
C ILE A 52 -18.84 -9.30 -14.05
N TYR A 53 -18.77 -8.07 -14.57
CA TYR A 53 -19.61 -7.63 -15.68
C TYR A 53 -19.41 -8.50 -16.93
N GLY A 54 -18.15 -8.79 -17.29
CA GLY A 54 -17.84 -9.71 -18.40
C GLY A 54 -18.40 -11.12 -18.20
N LEU A 55 -18.30 -11.67 -16.97
CA LEU A 55 -18.84 -12.99 -16.64
C LEU A 55 -20.37 -13.02 -16.70
N ALA A 56 -21.04 -11.96 -16.24
CA ALA A 56 -22.50 -11.82 -16.34
C ALA A 56 -22.96 -11.59 -17.79
N GLY A 57 -22.17 -10.84 -18.57
CA GLY A 57 -22.40 -10.53 -19.98
C GLY A 57 -22.11 -11.69 -20.95
N ALA A 58 -21.64 -12.84 -20.47
CA ALA A 58 -21.43 -14.04 -21.28
C ALA A 58 -22.73 -14.55 -21.95
N ALA A 59 -23.91 -14.03 -21.57
CA ALA A 59 -25.20 -14.33 -22.17
C ALA A 59 -25.66 -13.36 -23.30
N GLY A 60 -24.91 -12.29 -23.63
CA GLY A 60 -25.38 -11.33 -24.65
C GLY A 60 -24.45 -10.19 -25.04
N SER A 61 -23.19 -10.16 -24.60
CA SER A 61 -22.21 -9.15 -25.04
C SER A 61 -21.20 -9.73 -26.03
N ASP A 62 -20.94 -9.02 -27.13
CA ASP A 62 -20.02 -9.46 -28.20
C ASP A 62 -18.56 -9.63 -27.73
N ASN A 63 -18.19 -9.05 -26.58
CA ASN A 63 -16.83 -9.12 -26.05
C ASN A 63 -16.78 -9.40 -24.54
N ALA A 64 -17.67 -10.28 -24.06
CA ALA A 64 -17.69 -10.75 -22.67
C ALA A 64 -16.28 -11.18 -22.20
N THR A 65 -15.61 -12.01 -23.01
CA THR A 65 -14.27 -12.55 -22.70
C THR A 65 -13.22 -11.46 -22.55
N GLY A 66 -13.25 -10.41 -23.38
CA GLY A 66 -12.30 -9.30 -23.29
C GLY A 66 -12.42 -8.53 -21.97
N PHE A 67 -13.65 -8.28 -21.50
CA PHE A 67 -13.89 -7.64 -20.21
C PHE A 67 -13.40 -8.49 -19.03
N VAL A 68 -13.58 -9.81 -19.10
CA VAL A 68 -13.06 -10.73 -18.06
C VAL A 68 -11.54 -10.66 -17.99
N ILE A 69 -10.86 -10.79 -19.13
CA ILE A 69 -9.38 -10.80 -19.17
C ILE A 69 -8.82 -9.45 -18.71
N ALA A 70 -9.32 -8.34 -19.25
CA ALA A 70 -8.85 -7.01 -18.90
C ALA A 70 -9.12 -6.69 -17.41
N GLY A 71 -10.30 -7.06 -16.91
CA GLY A 71 -10.67 -6.89 -15.51
C GLY A 71 -9.77 -7.70 -14.58
N LEU A 72 -9.51 -8.98 -14.87
CA LEU A 72 -8.64 -9.80 -14.04
C LEU A 72 -7.19 -9.31 -14.05
N ILE A 73 -6.64 -8.96 -15.21
CA ILE A 73 -5.27 -8.43 -15.31
C ILE A 73 -5.15 -7.12 -14.52
N GLY A 74 -6.06 -6.16 -14.75
CA GLY A 74 -6.03 -4.88 -14.05
C GLY A 74 -6.21 -5.03 -12.54
N ALA A 75 -7.12 -5.90 -12.10
CA ALA A 75 -7.36 -6.17 -10.68
C ALA A 75 -6.12 -6.76 -9.99
N VAL A 76 -5.52 -7.79 -10.58
CA VAL A 76 -4.32 -8.44 -10.04
C VAL A 76 -3.15 -7.46 -10.01
N LEU A 77 -2.88 -6.75 -11.11
CA LEU A 77 -1.76 -5.81 -11.18
C LEU A 77 -1.87 -4.69 -10.13
N LEU A 78 -3.04 -4.07 -9.99
CA LEU A 78 -3.24 -2.99 -9.03
C LEU A 78 -3.26 -3.49 -7.59
N LEU A 79 -3.84 -4.65 -7.33
CA LEU A 79 -3.89 -5.23 -5.99
C LEU A 79 -2.50 -5.64 -5.50
N PHE A 80 -1.80 -6.49 -6.24
CA PHE A 80 -0.47 -6.98 -5.85
C PHE A 80 0.59 -5.88 -5.98
N GLY A 81 0.50 -5.03 -7.00
CA GLY A 81 1.34 -3.83 -7.12
C GLY A 81 1.15 -2.90 -5.94
N GLY A 82 -0.09 -2.67 -5.52
CA GLY A 82 -0.42 -1.91 -4.32
C GLY A 82 0.19 -2.52 -3.05
N PHE A 83 0.03 -3.82 -2.81
CA PHE A 83 0.68 -4.48 -1.66
C PHE A 83 2.21 -4.38 -1.68
N ALA A 84 2.84 -4.52 -2.85
CA ALA A 84 4.27 -4.31 -3.00
C ALA A 84 4.68 -2.87 -2.66
N MET A 85 3.94 -1.87 -3.12
CA MET A 85 4.16 -0.47 -2.78
C MET A 85 3.95 -0.18 -1.29
N VAL A 86 2.97 -0.80 -0.62
CA VAL A 86 2.82 -0.72 0.85
C VAL A 86 4.07 -1.28 1.54
N HIS A 87 4.58 -2.42 1.07
CA HIS A 87 5.78 -3.03 1.62
C HIS A 87 6.99 -2.11 1.51
N ILE A 88 7.17 -1.46 0.35
CA ILE A 88 8.23 -0.46 0.15
C ILE A 88 7.98 0.75 1.06
N GLY A 89 6.75 1.26 1.10
CA GLY A 89 6.33 2.40 1.90
C GLY A 89 6.66 2.26 3.39
N ARG A 90 6.54 1.04 3.93
CA ARG A 90 6.83 0.69 5.33
C ARG A 90 8.31 0.44 5.66
N ALA A 91 9.24 0.68 4.73
CA ALA A 91 10.67 0.46 4.97
C ALA A 91 11.22 1.26 6.16
N ASN A 92 10.91 2.57 6.24
CA ASN A 92 11.38 3.44 7.32
C ASN A 92 10.93 2.94 8.70
N TYR A 93 9.68 2.49 8.82
CA TYR A 93 9.14 1.92 10.05
C TYR A 93 9.91 0.65 10.46
N ARG A 94 10.17 -0.27 9.52
CA ARG A 94 10.94 -1.49 9.82
C ARG A 94 12.35 -1.18 10.29
N GLU A 95 12.99 -0.16 9.71
CA GLU A 95 14.32 0.26 10.13
C GLU A 95 14.32 0.95 11.49
N TYR A 96 13.29 1.74 11.80
CA TYR A 96 13.07 2.27 13.15
C TYR A 96 12.96 1.13 14.18
N VAL A 97 12.09 0.14 13.95
CA VAL A 97 11.91 -1.01 14.86
C VAL A 97 13.23 -1.77 15.07
N LYS A 98 14.00 -2.00 13.99
CA LYS A 98 15.32 -2.67 14.08
C LYS A 98 16.33 -1.90 14.93
N ARG A 99 16.27 -0.56 14.92
CA ARG A 99 17.25 0.30 15.59
C ARG A 99 16.87 0.59 17.04
N SER A 100 15.60 0.90 17.28
CA SER A 100 15.13 1.28 18.61
C SER A 100 14.73 0.08 19.47
N GLY A 101 14.42 -1.07 18.86
CA GLY A 101 13.78 -2.19 19.54
C GLY A 101 12.35 -1.89 20.01
N ARG A 102 11.85 -0.67 19.79
CA ARG A 102 10.51 -0.22 20.16
C ARG A 102 9.54 -0.66 19.07
N ILE A 103 8.49 -1.37 19.46
CA ILE A 103 7.53 -2.01 18.54
C ILE A 103 6.23 -1.20 18.46
N HIS A 104 6.30 0.13 18.34
CA HIS A 104 5.11 0.96 18.19
C HIS A 104 5.41 2.13 17.25
#